data_AF-A0A7K4M443-F1
#
_entry.id   AF-A0A7K4M443-F1
#
_cell.length_a   1.000
_cell.length_b   1.000
_cell.length_c   1.000
_cell.angle_alpha   90.00
_cell.angle_beta   90.00
_cell.angle_gamma   90.00
#
_symmetry.space_group_name_H-M   'P 1'
#
loop_
_entity.id
_entity.type
_entity.pdbx_description
1 polymer ?
#
loop_
_entity_poly.entity_id
_entity_poly.type
_entity_poly.pdbx_seq_one_letter_code
_entity_poly.pdbx_strand_id
1 'polypeptide(L)'
;QVWGDAASQIFYSLGCAWGGLITMASYNKFHNNCYRDSIIISITNCATSVYAGFVIFSILGFMANHLGVDVSKVADHGPGLAFVAYPEALTLLPISPLWSILFFFMLILLGLGTQFCLLETLVTAIVDEVGNEWIIRRKTFVTLGVAVAGFLLGVPLTTQAGIYWLLLMDNYAASFSLVVISCIMCVAIMYIYGHRNYFKDIEMMLGFPPPIFFQICWRFISPAIIFFILVFTVIQYRPISYNDYVYPTWAISIGFLMALSSVICIPIYAIYKVCRSEGDTLLE
;
A
#
# COMPACT_ATOMS: atom_id res chain seq x y z
N GLN A 1 20.50 -6.67 -2.94
CA GLN A 1 19.25 -6.93 -3.68
C GLN A 1 18.25 -7.65 -2.79
N VAL A 2 18.45 -8.94 -2.46
CA VAL A 2 17.52 -9.74 -1.63
C VAL A 2 16.98 -9.03 -0.37
N TRP A 3 17.84 -8.39 0.42
CA TRP A 3 17.41 -7.66 1.62
C TRP A 3 16.58 -6.40 1.32
N GLY A 4 16.86 -5.71 0.21
CA GLY A 4 16.07 -4.57 -0.25
C GLY A 4 14.70 -5.00 -0.77
N ASP A 5 14.64 -6.13 -1.47
CA ASP A 5 13.38 -6.73 -1.92
C ASP A 5 12.54 -7.18 -0.72
N ALA A 6 13.17 -7.83 0.27
CA ALA A 6 12.49 -8.24 1.51
C ALA A 6 11.94 -7.05 2.30
N ALA A 7 12.72 -5.97 2.44
CA ALA A 7 12.29 -4.75 3.13
C ALA A 7 11.14 -4.05 2.39
N SER A 8 11.21 -3.97 1.06
CA SER A 8 10.14 -3.40 0.23
C SER A 8 8.87 -4.25 0.31
N GLN A 9 9.00 -5.57 0.24
CA GLN A 9 7.87 -6.50 0.30
C GLN A 9 7.10 -6.36 1.61
N ILE A 10 7.78 -6.31 2.76
CA ILE A 10 7.08 -6.18 4.04
C ILE A 10 6.44 -4.79 4.20
N PHE A 11 7.08 -3.74 3.69
CA PHE A 11 6.57 -2.38 3.72
C PHE A 11 5.24 -2.24 2.95
N TYR A 12 5.19 -2.74 1.71
CA TYR A 12 3.96 -2.71 0.92
C TYR A 12 2.92 -3.73 1.40
N SER A 13 3.34 -4.91 1.85
CA SER A 13 2.42 -5.96 2.31
C SER A 13 1.61 -5.53 3.53
N LEU A 14 2.21 -4.78 4.47
CA LEU A 14 1.49 -4.25 5.63
C LEU A 14 0.68 -2.99 5.33
N GLY A 15 0.81 -2.40 4.14
CA GLY A 15 0.12 -1.18 3.78
C GLY A 15 0.54 0.03 4.63
N CYS A 16 1.82 0.09 5.01
CA CYS A 16 2.35 1.21 5.78
C CYS A 16 2.19 2.55 5.03
N ALA A 17 1.76 3.60 5.74
CA ALA A 17 1.60 4.97 5.23
C ALA A 17 0.56 5.20 4.12
N TRP A 18 -0.28 4.21 3.79
CA TRP A 18 -1.42 4.40 2.88
C TRP A 18 -2.60 5.18 3.50
N GLY A 19 -2.55 5.47 4.80
CA GLY A 19 -3.65 6.10 5.54
C GLY A 19 -4.75 5.12 5.99
N GLY A 20 -4.81 3.92 5.42
CA GLY A 20 -5.79 2.88 5.79
C GLY A 20 -5.73 2.48 7.27
N LEU A 21 -4.54 2.18 7.78
CA LEU A 21 -4.36 1.84 9.19
C LEU A 21 -4.72 3.01 10.13
N ILE A 22 -4.40 4.25 9.73
CA ILE A 22 -4.73 5.45 10.50
C ILE A 22 -6.25 5.64 10.56
N THR A 23 -6.93 5.50 9.42
CA THR A 23 -8.38 5.64 9.31
C THR A 23 -9.10 4.55 10.09
N MET A 24 -8.70 3.29 9.94
CA MET A 24 -9.33 2.20 10.69
C MET A 24 -9.08 2.33 12.19
N ALA A 25 -7.91 2.83 12.60
CA ALA A 25 -7.60 3.08 14.01
C ALA A 25 -8.35 4.28 14.59
N SER A 26 -8.74 5.29 13.80
CA SER A 26 -9.49 6.46 14.29
C SER A 26 -10.91 6.09 14.77
N TYR A 27 -11.45 4.97 14.28
CA TYR A 27 -12.73 4.42 14.74
C TYR A 27 -12.64 3.57 16.01
N ASN A 28 -11.44 3.25 16.48
CA ASN A 28 -11.27 2.48 17.70
C ASN A 28 -11.60 3.34 18.94
N LYS A 29 -12.00 2.66 20.01
CA LYS A 29 -12.09 3.30 21.33
C LYS A 29 -10.70 3.79 21.75
N PHE A 30 -10.64 4.93 22.43
CA PHE A 30 -9.39 5.55 22.86
C PHE A 30 -8.48 4.61 23.68
N HIS A 31 -9.07 3.79 24.56
CA HIS A 31 -8.35 2.80 25.38
C HIS A 31 -8.35 1.38 24.77
N ASN A 32 -8.56 1.24 23.46
CA ASN A 32 -8.41 -0.06 22.79
C ASN A 32 -6.94 -0.49 22.81
N ASN A 33 -6.69 -1.79 22.94
CA ASN A 33 -5.33 -2.33 22.98
C ASN A 33 -4.73 -2.45 21.56
N CYS A 34 -4.40 -1.31 20.96
CA CYS A 34 -3.81 -1.23 19.63
C CYS A 34 -2.44 -1.94 19.54
N TYR A 35 -1.73 -2.09 20.66
CA TYR A 35 -0.49 -2.85 20.74
C TYR A 35 -0.71 -4.32 20.38
N ARG A 36 -1.68 -4.98 21.03
CA ARG A 36 -2.03 -6.38 20.74
C ARG A 36 -2.51 -6.53 19.30
N ASP A 37 -3.38 -5.63 18.85
CA ASP A 37 -3.95 -5.68 17.51
C ASP A 37 -2.85 -5.57 16.43
N SER A 38 -1.88 -4.67 16.62
CA SER A 38 -0.75 -4.51 15.69
C SER A 38 0.10 -5.77 15.54
N ILE A 39 0.32 -6.52 16.63
CA ILE A 39 1.07 -7.78 16.62
C ILE A 39 0.28 -8.86 15.89
N ILE A 40 -1.02 -9.00 16.19
CA ILE A 40 -1.88 -9.99 15.54
C ILE A 40 -1.94 -9.72 14.04
N ILE A 41 -2.19 -8.47 13.63
CA ILE A 41 -2.24 -8.08 12.21
C ILE A 41 -0.93 -8.45 11.50
N SER A 42 0.21 -8.13 12.12
CA SER A 42 1.53 -8.41 11.53
C SER A 42 1.80 -9.90 11.37
N ILE A 43 1.51 -10.70 12.41
CA ILE A 43 1.70 -12.16 12.39
C ILE A 43 0.75 -12.80 11.37
N THR A 44 -0.52 -12.42 11.39
CA THR A 44 -1.53 -12.96 10.46
C THR A 44 -1.15 -12.64 9.01
N ASN A 45 -0.75 -11.40 8.71
CA ASN A 45 -0.28 -11.03 7.37
C ASN A 45 0.86 -11.95 6.90
N CYS A 46 1.92 -12.08 7.70
CA CYS A 46 3.07 -12.92 7.36
C CYS A 46 2.68 -14.40 7.23
N ALA A 47 1.86 -14.92 8.14
CA ALA A 47 1.41 -16.31 8.12
C ALA A 47 0.57 -16.61 6.87
N THR A 48 -0.32 -15.69 6.48
CA THR A 48 -1.11 -15.80 5.26
C THR A 48 -0.22 -15.78 4.02
N SER A 49 0.81 -14.92 3.96
CA SER A 49 1.76 -14.91 2.84
C SER A 49 2.56 -16.22 2.73
N VAL A 50 3.01 -16.78 3.86
CA VAL A 50 3.72 -18.08 3.89
C VAL A 50 2.79 -19.21 3.43
N TYR A 51 1.56 -19.25 3.95
CA TYR A 51 0.55 -20.23 3.55
C TYR A 51 0.22 -20.14 2.05
N ALA A 52 0.01 -18.93 1.54
CA ALA A 52 -0.21 -18.69 0.12
C ALA A 52 1.00 -19.15 -0.71
N GLY A 53 2.22 -18.94 -0.24
CA GLY A 53 3.43 -19.47 -0.86
C GLY A 53 3.38 -20.99 -1.04
N PHE A 54 3.03 -21.75 0.00
CA PHE A 54 2.86 -23.20 -0.13
C PHE A 54 1.79 -23.59 -1.16
N VAL A 55 0.64 -22.90 -1.15
CA VAL A 55 -0.45 -23.16 -2.09
C VAL A 55 -0.04 -22.88 -3.54
N ILE A 56 0.63 -21.76 -3.80
CA ILE A 56 1.10 -21.40 -5.15
C ILE A 56 2.18 -22.38 -5.64
N PHE A 57 3.24 -22.61 -4.85
CA PHE A 57 4.36 -23.44 -5.29
C PHE A 57 4.01 -24.93 -5.39
N SER A 58 3.05 -25.43 -4.63
CA SER A 58 2.56 -26.81 -4.78
C SER A 58 1.84 -27.04 -6.11
N ILE A 59 0.99 -26.10 -6.54
CA ILE A 59 0.28 -26.20 -7.82
C ILE A 59 1.22 -25.97 -9.00
N LEU A 60 2.15 -25.01 -8.90
CA LEU A 60 3.20 -24.84 -9.92
C LEU A 60 4.11 -26.06 -10.02
N GLY A 61 4.47 -26.68 -8.89
CA GLY A 61 5.24 -27.92 -8.86
C GLY A 61 4.49 -29.09 -9.51
N PHE A 62 3.19 -29.20 -9.28
CA PHE A 62 2.34 -30.17 -9.97
C PHE A 62 2.33 -29.95 -11.49
N MET A 63 2.14 -28.70 -11.94
CA MET A 63 2.14 -28.35 -13.36
C MET A 63 3.51 -28.62 -14.01
N ALA A 64 4.60 -28.23 -13.35
CA ALA A 64 5.97 -28.48 -13.81
C ALA A 64 6.23 -29.99 -13.99
N ASN A 65 5.80 -30.82 -13.04
CA ASN A 65 5.91 -32.26 -13.13
C ASN A 65 5.07 -32.84 -14.28
N HIS A 66 3.84 -32.33 -14.48
CA HIS A 66 2.97 -32.80 -15.56
C HIS A 66 3.48 -32.42 -16.96
N LEU A 67 4.03 -31.22 -17.10
CA LEU A 67 4.57 -30.70 -18.36
C LEU A 67 6.02 -31.13 -18.62
N GLY A 68 6.69 -31.76 -17.65
CA GLY A 68 8.10 -32.16 -17.76
C GLY A 68 9.07 -30.97 -17.88
N VAL A 69 8.71 -29.83 -17.30
CA VAL A 69 9.51 -28.59 -17.31
C VAL A 69 9.98 -28.23 -15.90
N ASP A 70 11.04 -27.42 -15.81
CA ASP A 70 11.50 -26.90 -14.52
C ASP A 70 10.49 -25.88 -13.94
N VAL A 71 10.37 -25.83 -12.61
CA VAL A 71 9.46 -24.92 -11.91
C VAL A 71 9.75 -23.45 -12.25
N SER A 72 11.01 -23.10 -12.51
CA SER A 72 11.40 -21.72 -12.89
C SER A 72 10.78 -21.26 -14.22
N LYS A 73 10.38 -22.19 -15.11
CA LYS A 73 9.73 -21.84 -16.38
C LYS A 73 8.24 -21.56 -16.25
N VAL A 74 7.62 -22.02 -15.17
CA VAL A 74 6.19 -21.83 -14.89
C VAL A 74 5.94 -20.79 -13.80
N ALA A 75 6.97 -20.46 -13.02
CA ALA A 75 6.94 -19.42 -11.99
C ALA A 75 7.32 -18.06 -12.60
N ASP A 76 6.37 -17.41 -13.27
CA ASP A 76 6.51 -16.00 -13.66
C ASP A 76 6.08 -15.05 -12.51
N HIS A 77 6.41 -13.77 -12.60
CA HIS A 77 6.04 -12.76 -11.61
C HIS A 77 4.89 -11.87 -12.10
N GLY A 78 4.17 -11.25 -11.16
CA GLY A 78 3.11 -10.28 -11.46
C GLY A 78 1.78 -10.92 -11.90
N PRO A 79 0.92 -10.17 -12.59
CA PRO A 79 -0.44 -10.61 -12.92
C PRO A 79 -0.48 -11.88 -13.79
N GLY A 80 0.53 -12.12 -14.62
CA GLY A 80 0.61 -13.31 -15.47
C GLY A 80 0.59 -14.62 -14.69
N LEU A 81 1.18 -14.65 -13.50
CA LEU A 81 1.17 -15.84 -12.64
C LEU A 81 -0.26 -16.23 -12.25
N ALA A 82 -1.04 -15.26 -11.76
CA ALA A 82 -2.39 -15.49 -11.27
C ALA A 82 -3.43 -15.66 -12.40
N PHE A 83 -3.22 -15.02 -13.56
CA PHE A 83 -4.23 -15.00 -14.64
C PHE A 83 -3.89 -15.87 -15.85
N VAL A 84 -2.68 -16.45 -15.94
CA VAL A 84 -2.27 -17.35 -17.03
C VAL A 84 -1.79 -18.69 -16.47
N ALA A 85 -0.67 -18.71 -15.74
CA ALA A 85 -0.04 -19.95 -15.29
C ALA A 85 -0.92 -20.73 -14.30
N TYR A 86 -1.57 -20.03 -13.37
CA TYR A 86 -2.40 -20.70 -12.36
C TYR A 86 -3.69 -21.30 -12.95
N PRO A 87 -4.49 -20.57 -13.76
CA PRO A 87 -5.64 -21.17 -14.43
C PRO A 87 -5.26 -22.36 -15.33
N GLU A 88 -4.12 -22.30 -16.02
CA GLU A 88 -3.59 -23.42 -16.81
C GLU A 88 -3.38 -24.66 -15.93
N ALA A 89 -2.73 -24.51 -14.77
CA ALA A 89 -2.55 -25.59 -13.80
C ALA A 89 -3.90 -26.14 -13.28
N LEU A 90 -4.88 -25.27 -13.05
CA LEU A 90 -6.21 -25.67 -12.59
C LEU A 90 -6.97 -26.53 -13.62
N THR A 91 -6.73 -26.32 -14.92
CA THR A 91 -7.33 -27.15 -15.98
C THR A 91 -6.85 -28.60 -15.96
N LEU A 92 -5.68 -28.86 -15.37
CA LEU A 92 -5.10 -30.19 -15.25
C LEU A 92 -5.65 -30.97 -14.04
N LEU A 93 -6.33 -30.30 -13.11
CA LEU A 93 -6.93 -30.92 -11.93
C LEU A 93 -8.29 -31.55 -12.25
N PRO A 94 -8.66 -32.67 -11.58
CA PRO A 94 -10.02 -33.19 -11.68
C PRO A 94 -11.03 -32.17 -11.13
N ILE A 95 -12.20 -32.07 -11.77
CA ILE A 95 -13.25 -31.09 -11.42
C ILE A 95 -12.72 -29.64 -11.56
N SER A 96 -11.97 -29.37 -12.63
CA SER A 96 -11.36 -28.06 -12.93
C SER A 96 -12.29 -26.85 -12.76
N PRO A 97 -13.58 -26.91 -13.15
CA PRO A 97 -14.49 -25.78 -12.97
C PRO A 97 -14.67 -25.36 -11.50
N LEU A 98 -14.68 -26.30 -10.55
CA LEU A 98 -14.82 -26.01 -9.13
C LEU A 98 -13.62 -25.20 -8.62
N TRP A 99 -12.40 -25.67 -8.91
CA TRP A 99 -11.17 -25.02 -8.46
C TRP A 99 -11.00 -23.63 -9.07
N SER A 100 -11.39 -23.47 -10.34
CA SER A 100 -11.35 -22.17 -11.02
C SER A 100 -12.30 -21.15 -10.36
N ILE A 101 -13.53 -21.56 -10.03
CA ILE A 101 -14.49 -20.70 -9.33
C ILE A 101 -13.93 -20.29 -7.96
N LEU A 102 -13.43 -21.24 -7.16
CA LEU A 102 -12.89 -20.95 -5.84
C LEU A 102 -11.68 -20.00 -5.90
N PHE A 103 -10.78 -20.21 -6.87
CA PHE A 103 -9.59 -19.39 -7.05
C PHE A 103 -9.93 -17.95 -7.46
N PHE A 104 -10.76 -17.76 -8.48
CA PHE A 104 -11.14 -16.40 -8.89
C PHE A 104 -12.03 -15.70 -7.85
N PHE A 105 -12.88 -16.44 -7.15
CA PHE A 105 -13.65 -15.89 -6.03
C PHE A 105 -12.73 -15.43 -4.90
N MET A 106 -11.69 -16.20 -4.57
CA MET A 106 -10.66 -15.78 -3.63
C MET A 106 -9.95 -14.49 -4.09
N LEU A 107 -9.53 -14.40 -5.35
CA LEU A 107 -8.90 -13.17 -5.88
C LEU A 107 -9.82 -11.94 -5.77
N ILE A 108 -11.12 -12.12 -6.03
CA ILE A 108 -12.12 -11.06 -5.86
C ILE A 108 -12.22 -10.64 -4.39
N LEU A 109 -12.30 -11.58 -3.46
CA LEU A 109 -12.39 -11.27 -2.02
C LEU A 109 -11.13 -10.56 -1.50
N LEU A 110 -9.94 -10.97 -1.96
CA LEU A 110 -8.68 -10.30 -1.62
C LEU A 110 -8.68 -8.85 -2.12
N GLY A 111 -9.06 -8.62 -3.38
CA GLY A 111 -9.16 -7.27 -3.95
C GLY A 111 -10.21 -6.40 -3.26
N LEU A 112 -11.39 -6.95 -2.97
CA LEU A 112 -12.47 -6.22 -2.30
C LEU A 112 -12.09 -5.79 -0.88
N GLY A 113 -11.40 -6.66 -0.12
CA GLY A 113 -10.94 -6.34 1.23
C GLY A 113 -10.04 -5.09 1.26
N THR A 114 -9.07 -5.02 0.35
CA THR A 114 -8.20 -3.85 0.22
C THR A 114 -8.95 -2.62 -0.30
N GLN A 115 -9.83 -2.78 -1.29
CA GLN A 115 -10.59 -1.68 -1.88
C GLN A 115 -11.52 -0.99 -0.87
N PHE A 116 -12.19 -1.74 0.01
CA PHE A 116 -13.02 -1.13 1.04
C PHE A 116 -12.22 -0.26 2.01
N CYS A 117 -11.03 -0.69 2.41
CA CYS A 117 -10.15 0.10 3.27
C CYS A 117 -9.69 1.39 2.59
N LEU A 118 -9.28 1.33 1.32
CA LEU A 118 -8.84 2.50 0.57
C LEU A 118 -9.97 3.50 0.29
N LEU A 119 -11.16 3.00 -0.09
CA LEU A 119 -12.34 3.83 -0.27
C LEU A 119 -12.72 4.55 1.03
N GLU A 120 -12.75 3.81 2.15
CA GLU A 120 -13.07 4.37 3.46
C GLU A 120 -12.04 5.42 3.88
N THR A 121 -10.74 5.17 3.64
CA THR A 121 -9.66 6.15 3.90
C THR A 121 -9.93 7.47 3.20
N LEU A 122 -10.28 7.43 1.92
CA LEU A 122 -10.50 8.64 1.15
C LEU A 122 -11.80 9.35 1.54
N VAL A 123 -12.88 8.60 1.78
CA VAL A 123 -14.16 9.16 2.22
C VAL A 123 -13.99 9.85 3.58
N THR A 124 -13.31 9.19 4.53
CA THR A 124 -13.11 9.72 5.88
C THR A 124 -12.23 10.95 5.87
N ALA A 125 -11.14 10.95 5.11
CA ALA A 125 -10.31 12.14 4.94
C ALA A 125 -11.10 13.35 4.40
N ILE A 126 -12.00 13.15 3.44
CA ILE A 126 -12.85 14.22 2.90
C ILE A 126 -13.87 14.70 3.94
N VAL A 127 -14.52 13.78 4.65
CA VAL A 127 -15.55 14.12 5.65
C VAL A 127 -14.94 14.89 6.82
N ASP A 128 -13.78 14.45 7.30
CA ASP A 128 -13.09 15.04 8.45
C ASP A 128 -12.54 16.44 8.13
N GLU A 129 -11.98 16.65 6.93
CA GLU A 129 -11.40 17.96 6.54
C GLU A 129 -12.48 19.02 6.25
N VAL A 130 -13.59 18.64 5.61
CA VAL A 130 -14.64 19.64 5.31
C VAL A 130 -15.47 19.97 6.56
N GLY A 131 -15.62 19.03 7.49
CA GLY A 131 -16.20 19.25 8.83
C GLY A 131 -17.64 19.78 8.90
N ASN A 132 -18.30 19.96 7.74
CA ASN A 132 -19.63 20.53 7.67
C ASN A 132 -20.68 19.51 8.10
N GLU A 133 -21.59 19.90 9.02
CA GLU A 133 -22.66 19.03 9.54
C GLU A 133 -23.48 18.37 8.42
N TRP A 134 -23.63 19.05 7.27
CA TRP A 134 -24.34 18.51 6.12
C TRP A 134 -23.64 17.29 5.51
N ILE A 135 -22.31 17.33 5.38
CA ILE A 135 -21.49 16.25 4.80
C ILE A 135 -21.44 15.05 5.75
N ILE A 136 -21.29 15.30 7.05
CA ILE A 136 -21.28 14.25 8.08
C ILE A 136 -22.61 13.48 8.07
N ARG A 137 -23.75 14.19 7.99
CA ARG A 137 -25.09 13.56 7.93
C ARG A 137 -25.34 12.82 6.61
N ARG A 138 -24.65 13.17 5.52
CA ARG A 138 -24.85 12.62 4.17
C ARG A 138 -23.63 11.85 3.65
N LYS A 139 -22.88 11.18 4.53
CA LYS A 139 -21.69 10.37 4.19
C LYS A 139 -21.95 9.43 3.00
N THR A 140 -23.12 8.79 2.92
CA THR A 140 -23.50 7.90 1.80
C THR A 140 -23.41 8.56 0.42
N PHE A 141 -23.79 9.84 0.30
CA PHE A 141 -23.70 10.57 -0.97
C PHE A 141 -22.24 10.91 -1.32
N VAL A 142 -21.40 11.17 -0.31
CA VAL A 142 -19.95 11.38 -0.51
C VAL A 142 -19.32 10.09 -1.00
N THR A 143 -19.60 8.95 -0.35
CA THR A 143 -19.12 7.63 -0.76
C THR A 143 -19.55 7.30 -2.18
N LEU A 144 -20.82 7.56 -2.54
CA LEU A 144 -21.30 7.37 -3.91
C LEU A 144 -20.55 8.27 -4.91
N GLY A 145 -20.34 9.54 -4.58
CA GLY A 145 -19.60 10.48 -5.43
C GLY A 145 -18.16 10.02 -5.67
N VAL A 146 -17.47 9.59 -4.61
CA VAL A 146 -16.11 9.03 -4.70
C VAL A 146 -16.10 7.75 -5.55
N ALA A 147 -17.05 6.85 -5.34
CA ALA A 147 -17.13 5.60 -6.10
C ALA A 147 -17.41 5.84 -7.59
N VAL A 148 -18.30 6.78 -7.92
CA VAL A 148 -18.57 7.17 -9.31
C VAL A 148 -17.35 7.83 -9.95
N ALA A 149 -16.66 8.72 -9.23
CA ALA A 149 -15.41 9.33 -9.70
C ALA A 149 -14.34 8.26 -9.94
N GLY A 150 -14.17 7.32 -9.01
CA GLY A 150 -13.24 6.20 -9.13
C GLY A 150 -13.58 5.29 -10.33
N PHE A 151 -14.87 5.02 -10.57
CA PHE A 151 -15.32 4.27 -11.75
C PHE A 151 -14.96 4.99 -13.05
N LEU A 152 -15.24 6.29 -13.16
CA LEU A 152 -14.92 7.09 -14.36
C LEU A 152 -13.42 7.16 -14.62
N LEU A 153 -12.61 7.34 -13.57
CA LEU A 153 -11.14 7.30 -13.65
C LEU A 153 -10.60 5.90 -13.94
N GLY A 154 -11.38 4.85 -13.63
CA GLY A 154 -11.06 3.45 -13.93
C GLY A 154 -11.33 3.02 -15.38
N VAL A 155 -12.19 3.74 -16.12
CA VAL A 155 -12.55 3.39 -17.51
C VAL A 155 -11.34 3.27 -18.45
N PRO A 156 -10.31 4.15 -18.42
CA PRO A 156 -9.13 3.98 -19.24
C PRO A 156 -8.40 2.64 -19.03
N LEU A 157 -8.44 2.09 -17.81
CA LEU A 157 -7.79 0.82 -17.47
C LEU A 157 -8.55 -0.41 -18.01
N THR A 158 -9.80 -0.25 -18.47
CA THR A 158 -10.57 -1.34 -19.10
C THR A 158 -10.51 -1.33 -20.62
N THR A 159 -9.76 -0.39 -21.21
CA THR A 159 -9.52 -0.35 -22.66
C THR A 159 -8.52 -1.42 -23.10
N GLN A 160 -8.36 -1.63 -24.40
CA GLN A 160 -7.33 -2.54 -24.96
C GLN A 160 -5.90 -2.16 -24.55
N ALA A 161 -5.65 -0.88 -24.25
CA ALA A 161 -4.38 -0.38 -23.73
C ALA A 161 -4.30 -0.42 -22.19
N GLY A 162 -5.31 -0.98 -21.50
CA GLY A 162 -5.47 -0.90 -20.06
C GLY A 162 -4.31 -1.45 -19.27
N ILE A 163 -3.69 -2.56 -19.72
CA ILE A 163 -2.51 -3.13 -19.05
C ILE A 163 -1.31 -2.16 -19.04
N TYR A 164 -1.15 -1.34 -20.07
CA TYR A 164 -0.07 -0.36 -20.12
C TYR A 164 -0.28 0.76 -19.10
N TRP A 165 -1.52 1.26 -18.98
CA TRP A 165 -1.89 2.23 -17.96
C TRP A 165 -1.73 1.64 -16.56
N LEU A 166 -2.19 0.40 -16.34
CA LEU A 166 -2.08 -0.28 -15.06
C LEU A 166 -0.63 -0.41 -14.62
N LEU A 167 0.26 -0.88 -15.49
CA LEU A 167 1.68 -1.06 -15.16
C LEU A 167 2.40 0.28 -14.94
N LEU A 168 2.06 1.31 -15.71
CA LEU A 168 2.58 2.66 -15.49
C LEU A 168 2.17 3.21 -14.11
N MET A 169 0.89 3.06 -13.74
CA MET A 169 0.39 3.51 -12.44
C MET A 169 0.97 2.70 -11.28
N ASP A 170 1.04 1.37 -11.41
CA ASP A 170 1.55 0.47 -10.37
C ASP A 170 3.03 0.77 -10.04
N ASN A 171 3.85 1.00 -11.07
CA ASN A 171 5.27 1.29 -10.87
C ASN A 171 5.55 2.70 -10.35
N TYR A 172 4.83 3.72 -10.82
CA TYR A 172 5.16 5.11 -10.49
C TYR A 172 4.27 5.74 -9.43
N ALA A 173 2.96 5.48 -9.42
CA ALA A 173 2.02 6.24 -8.59
C ALA A 173 2.11 5.89 -7.10
N ALA A 174 2.23 4.61 -6.77
CA ALA A 174 2.26 4.14 -5.39
C ALA A 174 3.70 3.96 -4.89
N SER A 175 4.54 3.24 -5.65
CA SER A 175 5.81 2.74 -5.15
C SER A 175 6.79 3.86 -4.76
N PHE A 176 7.03 4.83 -5.63
CA PHE A 176 8.00 5.89 -5.31
C PHE A 176 7.45 6.88 -4.26
N SER A 177 6.22 7.34 -4.45
CA SER A 177 5.62 8.38 -3.61
C SER A 177 5.43 7.94 -2.16
N LEU A 178 4.94 6.72 -1.93
CA LEU A 178 4.62 6.25 -0.58
C LEU A 178 5.86 6.11 0.29
N VAL A 179 6.98 5.70 -0.29
CA VAL A 179 8.24 5.58 0.47
C VAL A 179 8.72 6.97 0.90
N VAL A 180 8.63 7.97 0.02
CA VAL A 180 8.96 9.38 0.35
C VAL A 180 8.03 9.91 1.44
N ILE A 181 6.71 9.74 1.28
CA ILE A 181 5.71 10.17 2.28
C ILE A 181 5.96 9.49 3.63
N SER A 182 6.28 8.20 3.63
CA SER A 182 6.60 7.45 4.84
C SER A 182 7.84 7.98 5.55
N CYS A 183 8.89 8.31 4.79
CA CYS A 183 10.11 8.88 5.34
C CYS A 183 9.81 10.22 6.04
N ILE A 184 9.05 11.10 5.38
CA ILE A 184 8.63 12.38 5.94
C ILE A 184 7.77 12.17 7.18
N MET A 185 6.80 11.24 7.15
CA MET A 185 5.94 10.93 8.29
C MET A 185 6.73 10.43 9.50
N CYS A 186 7.71 9.53 9.30
CA CYS A 186 8.57 9.07 10.38
C CYS A 186 9.39 10.21 10.99
N VAL A 187 9.94 11.09 10.14
CA VAL A 187 10.69 12.27 10.62
C VAL A 187 9.77 13.22 11.40
N ALA A 188 8.58 13.48 10.87
CA ALA A 188 7.58 14.35 11.48
C ALA A 188 7.16 13.86 12.87
N ILE A 189 6.82 12.58 13.03
CA ILE A 189 6.35 12.06 14.32
C ILE A 189 7.50 11.92 15.33
N MET A 190 8.66 11.39 14.93
CA MET A 190 9.73 11.06 15.89
C MET A 190 10.61 12.25 16.27
N TYR A 191 10.82 13.20 15.35
CA TYR A 191 11.78 14.29 15.52
C TYR A 191 11.12 15.67 15.58
N ILE A 192 10.04 15.94 14.83
CA ILE A 192 9.34 17.24 14.86
C ILE A 192 8.32 17.27 16.01
N TYR A 193 7.35 16.37 16.03
CA TYR A 193 6.41 16.21 17.14
C TYR A 193 7.12 15.75 18.42
N GLY A 194 8.15 14.93 18.25
CA GLY A 194 9.06 14.50 19.30
C GLY A 194 8.63 13.18 19.95
N HIS A 195 9.53 12.20 19.92
CA HIS A 195 9.34 10.87 20.49
C HIS A 195 8.81 10.86 21.94
N ARG A 196 9.19 11.83 22.77
CA ARG A 196 8.70 11.93 24.16
C ARG A 196 7.21 12.20 24.25
N ASN A 197 6.68 13.06 23.38
CA ASN A 197 5.26 13.36 23.34
C ASN A 197 4.50 12.13 22.83
N TYR A 198 4.98 11.54 21.74
CA TYR A 198 4.40 10.31 21.19
C TYR A 198 4.35 9.15 22.21
N PHE A 199 5.42 8.93 23.00
CA PHE A 199 5.41 7.87 24.02
C PHE A 199 4.42 8.14 25.15
N LYS A 200 4.24 9.42 25.54
CA LYS A 200 3.23 9.82 26.52
C LYS A 200 1.81 9.61 25.99
N ASP A 201 1.57 9.89 24.71
CA ASP A 201 0.25 9.67 24.10
C ASP A 201 -0.10 8.18 24.10
N ILE A 202 0.87 7.32 23.74
CA ILE A 202 0.69 5.86 23.79
C ILE A 202 0.46 5.38 25.23
N GLU A 203 1.20 5.92 26.21
CA GLU A 203 1.00 5.61 27.62
C GLU A 203 -0.38 6.05 28.13
N MET A 204 -0.88 7.20 27.66
CA MET A 204 -2.23 7.70 27.97
C MET A 204 -3.32 6.80 27.39
N MET A 205 -3.12 6.28 26.18
CA MET A 205 -4.08 5.38 25.53
C MET A 205 -4.10 3.99 26.18
N LEU A 206 -2.92 3.39 26.37
CA LEU A 206 -2.78 1.99 26.79
C LEU A 206 -2.66 1.80 28.31
N GLY A 207 -2.36 2.85 29.06
CA GLY A 207 -2.10 2.81 30.51
C GLY A 207 -0.72 2.28 30.90
N PHE A 208 0.16 2.01 29.92
CA PHE A 208 1.54 1.59 30.15
C PHE A 208 2.47 2.18 29.08
N PRO A 209 3.73 2.51 29.42
CA PRO A 209 4.67 3.07 28.45
C PRO A 209 5.05 2.02 27.39
N PRO A 210 5.33 2.45 26.14
CA PRO A 210 5.71 1.52 25.07
C PRO A 210 6.99 0.75 25.45
N PRO A 211 7.08 -0.57 25.17
CA PRO A 211 8.29 -1.34 25.46
C PRO A 211 9.54 -0.78 24.77
N ILE A 212 10.71 -0.95 25.40
CA ILE A 212 11.99 -0.41 24.91
C ILE A 212 12.29 -0.82 23.46
N PHE A 213 11.93 -2.05 23.09
CA PHE A 213 12.05 -2.54 21.72
C PHE A 213 11.36 -1.59 20.71
N PHE A 214 10.09 -1.26 20.95
CA PHE A 214 9.32 -0.36 20.08
C PHE A 214 9.86 1.07 20.10
N GLN A 215 10.34 1.56 21.25
CA GLN A 215 10.97 2.87 21.34
C GLN A 215 12.20 2.99 20.44
N ILE A 216 13.08 1.98 20.44
CA ILE A 216 14.25 1.93 19.56
C ILE A 216 13.83 1.77 18.10
N CYS A 217 12.85 0.89 17.85
CA CYS A 217 12.34 0.63 16.52
C CYS A 217 11.78 1.90 15.87
N TRP A 218 10.91 2.63 16.55
CA TRP A 218 10.31 3.84 15.98
C TRP A 218 11.31 4.98 15.85
N ARG A 219 12.20 5.15 16.83
CA ARG A 219 13.15 6.27 16.85
C ARG A 219 14.27 6.13 15.82
N PHE A 220 14.80 4.92 15.60
CA PHE A 220 16.01 4.74 14.80
C PHE A 220 15.85 3.72 13.69
N ILE A 221 15.32 2.54 13.98
CA ILE A 221 15.32 1.42 13.03
C ILE A 221 14.34 1.69 11.87
N SER A 222 13.12 2.12 12.16
CA SER A 222 12.09 2.34 11.13
C SER A 222 12.47 3.48 10.18
N PRO A 223 12.91 4.67 10.65
CA PRO A 223 13.42 5.71 9.78
C PRO A 223 14.62 5.24 8.93
N ALA A 224 15.54 4.48 9.52
CA ALA A 224 16.71 3.97 8.79
C ALA A 224 16.32 2.93 7.72
N ILE A 225 15.40 2.02 8.01
CA ILE A 225 14.91 1.03 7.03
C ILE A 225 14.14 1.71 5.91
N ILE A 226 13.26 2.66 6.22
CA ILE A 226 12.48 3.39 5.19
C ILE A 226 13.41 4.22 4.32
N PHE A 227 14.41 4.88 4.90
CA PHE A 227 15.45 5.59 4.13
C PHE A 227 16.27 4.63 3.25
N PHE A 228 16.62 3.45 3.79
CA PHE A 228 17.29 2.40 3.01
C PHE A 228 16.42 1.94 1.83
N ILE A 229 15.12 1.70 2.03
CA ILE A 229 14.18 1.36 0.96
C ILE A 229 14.15 2.47 -0.09
N LEU A 230 14.08 3.75 0.31
CA LEU A 230 14.08 4.89 -0.61
C LEU A 230 15.33 4.89 -1.50
N VAL A 231 16.51 4.79 -0.90
CA VAL A 231 17.79 4.74 -1.63
C VAL A 231 17.84 3.52 -2.54
N PHE A 232 17.38 2.37 -2.06
CA PHE A 232 17.34 1.13 -2.83
C PHE A 232 16.42 1.24 -4.05
N THR A 233 15.22 1.81 -3.90
CA THR A 233 14.27 2.05 -4.99
C THR A 233 14.85 3.00 -6.04
N VAL A 234 15.60 4.03 -5.63
CA VAL A 234 16.27 4.95 -6.57
C VAL A 234 17.41 4.25 -7.32
N ILE A 235 18.25 3.47 -6.64
CA ILE A 235 19.38 2.78 -7.27
C ILE A 235 18.90 1.69 -8.23
N GLN A 236 17.84 0.96 -7.88
CA GLN A 236 17.29 -0.10 -8.71
C GLN A 236 16.31 0.37 -9.77
N TYR A 237 16.07 1.68 -9.87
CA TYR A 237 15.18 2.23 -10.87
C TYR A 237 15.59 1.80 -12.28
N ARG A 238 14.66 1.19 -12.99
CA ARG A 238 14.77 0.88 -14.42
C ARG A 238 13.53 1.41 -15.13
N PRO A 239 13.67 1.97 -16.34
CA PRO A 239 12.51 2.33 -17.15
C PRO A 239 11.61 1.11 -17.31
N ILE A 240 10.31 1.30 -17.10
CA ILE A 240 9.35 0.22 -17.23
C ILE A 240 9.30 -0.30 -18.67
N SER A 241 9.12 -1.60 -18.80
CA SER A 241 8.92 -2.30 -20.07
C SER A 241 7.86 -3.37 -19.88
N TYR A 242 7.04 -3.61 -20.89
CA TYR A 242 6.05 -4.68 -20.88
C TYR A 242 6.24 -5.56 -22.12
N ASN A 243 6.62 -6.83 -21.92
CA ASN A 243 7.08 -7.71 -23.00
C ASN A 243 8.19 -7.00 -23.82
N ASP A 244 8.04 -6.94 -25.14
CA ASP A 244 8.96 -6.25 -26.06
C ASP A 244 8.71 -4.73 -26.16
N TYR A 245 7.69 -4.21 -25.47
CA TYR A 245 7.35 -2.79 -25.52
C TYR A 245 8.11 -2.00 -24.44
N VAL A 246 8.96 -1.08 -24.90
CA VAL A 246 9.64 -0.11 -24.04
C VAL A 246 8.82 1.17 -23.99
N TYR A 247 8.53 1.66 -22.78
CA TYR A 247 7.72 2.86 -22.63
C TYR A 247 8.46 4.09 -23.17
N PRO A 248 7.78 4.94 -23.94
CA PRO A 248 8.37 6.16 -24.45
C PRO A 248 8.62 7.16 -23.32
N THR A 249 9.59 8.06 -23.52
CA THR A 249 10.02 9.02 -22.50
C THR A 249 8.88 9.90 -21.98
N TRP A 250 7.92 10.29 -22.83
CA TRP A 250 6.76 11.06 -22.41
C TRP A 250 5.89 10.31 -21.39
N ALA A 251 5.75 8.99 -21.52
CA ALA A 251 4.96 8.17 -20.60
C ALA A 251 5.66 8.06 -19.25
N ILE A 252 6.98 7.89 -19.27
CA ILE A 252 7.83 7.92 -18.06
C ILE A 252 7.72 9.28 -17.36
N SER A 253 7.73 10.39 -18.11
CA SER A 253 7.54 11.72 -17.55
C SER A 253 6.18 11.86 -16.87
N ILE A 254 5.09 11.34 -17.48
CA ILE A 254 3.77 11.29 -16.83
C ILE A 254 3.83 10.47 -15.54
N GLY A 255 4.50 9.31 -15.54
CA GLY A 255 4.69 8.50 -14.34
C GLY A 255 5.37 9.28 -13.21
N PHE A 256 6.46 9.99 -13.48
CA PHE A 256 7.10 10.85 -12.48
C PHE A 256 6.22 12.01 -12.03
N LEU A 257 5.43 12.62 -12.92
CA LEU A 257 4.49 13.67 -12.53
C LEU A 257 3.40 13.13 -11.60
N MET A 258 2.90 11.91 -11.84
CA MET A 258 1.97 11.21 -10.94
C MET A 258 2.61 10.91 -9.58
N ALA A 259 3.88 10.52 -9.58
CA ALA A 259 4.60 10.26 -8.34
C ALA A 259 4.80 11.55 -7.54
N LEU A 260 5.16 12.64 -8.21
CA LEU A 260 5.42 13.93 -7.57
C LEU A 260 4.13 14.63 -7.13
N SER A 261 2.98 14.39 -7.78
CA SER A 261 1.74 15.08 -7.45
C SER A 261 1.26 14.82 -6.02
N SER A 262 1.52 13.63 -5.46
CA SER A 262 1.19 13.32 -4.06
C SER A 262 2.21 13.89 -3.09
N VAL A 263 3.50 13.84 -3.42
CA VAL A 263 4.59 14.31 -2.56
C VAL A 263 4.60 15.84 -2.45
N ILE A 264 4.34 16.56 -3.54
CA ILE A 264 4.41 18.03 -3.60
C ILE A 264 3.31 18.71 -2.76
N CYS A 265 2.22 18.01 -2.46
CA CYS A 265 1.17 18.50 -1.56
C CYS A 265 1.72 18.84 -0.16
N ILE A 266 2.73 18.10 0.33
CA ILE A 266 3.34 18.32 1.64
C ILE A 266 4.01 19.71 1.73
N PRO A 267 5.01 20.04 0.89
CA PRO A 267 5.64 21.36 0.94
C PRO A 267 4.68 22.49 0.56
N ILE A 268 3.77 22.28 -0.40
CA ILE A 268 2.77 23.31 -0.77
C ILE A 268 1.91 23.67 0.44
N TYR A 269 1.39 22.68 1.16
CA TYR A 269 0.56 22.94 2.34
C TYR A 269 1.35 23.55 3.49
N ALA A 270 2.62 23.13 3.67
CA ALA A 270 3.52 23.73 4.65
C ALA A 270 3.75 25.23 4.37
N ILE A 271 4.09 25.59 3.13
CA ILE A 271 4.28 26.98 2.70
C ILE A 271 2.99 27.77 2.89
N TYR A 272 1.85 27.22 2.45
CA TYR A 272 0.55 27.87 2.59
C TYR A 272 0.20 28.19 4.05
N LYS A 273 0.46 27.25 4.98
CA LYS A 273 0.23 27.48 6.41
C LYS A 273 1.16 28.56 6.98
N VAL A 274 2.45 28.51 6.65
CA VAL A 274 3.44 29.52 7.09
C VAL A 274 3.09 30.92 6.56
N CYS A 275 2.63 31.04 5.31
CA CYS A 275 2.23 32.32 4.75
C CYS A 275 0.94 32.90 5.37
N ARG A 276 0.14 32.07 6.06
CA ARG A 276 -1.16 32.46 6.61
C ARG A 276 -1.18 32.53 8.14
N SER A 277 -0.16 32.01 8.81
CA SER A 277 0.04 32.18 10.24
C SER A 277 0.46 33.61 10.55
N GLU A 278 -0.22 34.25 11.50
CA GLU A 278 0.17 35.55 12.05
C GLU A 278 1.28 35.31 13.09
N GLY A 279 2.53 35.36 12.65
CA GLY A 279 3.72 35.22 13.50
C GLY A 279 4.97 35.73 12.76
N ASP A 280 5.89 36.36 13.49
CA ASP A 280 7.10 36.95 12.90
C ASP A 280 8.22 35.91 12.68
N THR A 281 8.09 34.72 13.27
CA THR A 281 9.09 33.63 13.19
C THR A 281 8.47 32.25 12.97
N LEU A 282 9.22 31.31 12.37
CA LEU A 282 8.80 29.91 12.13
C LEU A 282 8.60 29.08 13.42
N LEU A 283 8.97 29.62 14.59
CA LEU A 283 8.88 28.97 15.90
C LEU A 283 7.68 29.45 16.73
N GLU A 284 7.10 30.60 16.36
CA GLU A 284 5.89 31.19 16.97
C GLU A 284 4.64 30.81 16.17
#